data_AF-A0A060TA43-F1
#
_entry.id   AF-A0A060TA43-F1
#
_cell.length_a   1.000
_cell.length_b   1.000
_cell.length_c   1.000
_cell.angle_alpha   90.00
_cell.angle_beta   90.00
_cell.angle_gamma   90.00
#
_symmetry.space_group_name_H-M   'P 1'
#
loop_
_entity.id
_entity.type
_entity.pdbx_description
1 polymer ?
#
loop_
_entity_poly.entity_id
_entity_poly.type
_entity_poly.pdbx_seq_one_letter_code
_entity_poly.pdbx_strand_id
1 'polypeptide(L)'
;MSGGPVPVFKKYTVQSKGIWEKVRQWLTLVPNRSTGNPIVPYYRVPAPGSRPEAKHYTDPFTVPAGDIAENPYYARDHRRNYPQTAIFDQSTVAGLLNYGSAANPRIADGEAGTKALAEVTSGQLSLNKALSVAPKNVVQGQILDSKGLPPVPPSLTTKTWTILPESETGMYTDKYPVRMFS
;
A
#
# COMPACT_ATOMS: atom_id res chain seq x y z
N MET A 1 9.30 4.70 27.76
CA MET A 1 8.84 4.65 26.36
C MET A 1 9.84 3.87 25.53
N SER A 2 9.41 3.19 24.47
CA SER A 2 10.29 2.37 23.62
C SER A 2 11.40 3.19 22.92
N GLY A 3 11.25 4.52 22.81
CA GLY A 3 12.14 5.40 22.03
C GLY A 3 13.27 6.09 22.80
N GLY A 4 13.38 5.95 24.12
CA GLY A 4 14.48 6.56 24.89
C GLY A 4 14.07 7.13 26.26
N PRO A 5 15.00 7.81 26.97
CA PRO A 5 16.38 8.14 26.57
C PRO A 5 17.36 6.95 26.61
N VAL A 6 18.30 6.88 25.67
CA VAL A 6 19.37 5.86 25.62
C VAL A 6 20.67 6.45 26.14
N PRO A 7 21.38 5.82 27.11
CA PRO A 7 22.59 6.36 27.72
C PRO A 7 23.80 6.44 26.76
N VAL A 8 24.76 7.33 27.06
CA VAL A 8 25.93 7.62 26.22
C VAL A 8 26.79 6.40 25.90
N PHE A 9 27.01 5.51 26.85
CA PHE A 9 27.85 4.31 26.65
C PHE A 9 27.21 3.28 25.70
N LYS A 10 25.91 3.40 25.40
CA LYS A 10 25.22 2.61 24.36
C LYS A 10 25.23 3.29 22.98
N LYS A 11 25.92 4.44 22.85
CA LYS A 11 26.05 5.19 21.59
C LYS A 11 27.45 4.99 21.03
N TYR A 12 27.55 4.62 19.75
CA TYR A 12 28.80 4.38 19.04
C TYR A 12 29.54 5.68 18.67
N THR A 13 29.96 6.42 19.70
CA THR A 13 30.70 7.67 19.57
C THR A 13 31.86 7.72 20.56
N VAL A 14 32.94 8.42 20.22
CA VAL A 14 34.12 8.60 21.07
C VAL A 14 33.74 9.44 22.30
N GLN A 15 34.05 8.93 23.49
CA GLN A 15 33.72 9.56 24.77
C GLN A 15 34.93 10.14 25.49
N SER A 16 34.66 11.07 26.41
CA SER A 16 35.62 11.49 27.43
C SER A 16 35.96 10.33 28.37
N LYS A 17 37.14 10.36 28.98
CA LYS A 17 37.62 9.32 29.91
C LYS A 17 38.18 9.94 31.18
N GLY A 18 38.15 9.19 32.28
CA GLY A 18 38.72 9.61 33.57
C GLY A 18 38.02 10.83 34.17
N ILE A 19 38.79 11.76 34.74
CA ILE A 19 38.25 12.97 35.39
C ILE A 19 37.44 13.85 34.44
N TRP A 20 37.81 13.88 33.15
CA TRP A 20 37.12 14.68 32.14
C TRP A 20 35.69 14.21 31.87
N GLU A 21 35.39 12.92 32.06
CA GLU A 21 34.00 12.43 31.96
C GLU A 21 33.15 12.94 33.14
N LYS A 22 33.71 13.01 34.35
CA LYS A 22 33.00 13.60 35.50
C LYS A 22 32.75 15.10 35.29
N VAL A 23 33.75 15.83 34.77
CA VAL A 23 33.60 17.25 34.42
C VAL A 23 32.54 17.45 33.34
N ARG A 24 32.54 16.62 32.28
CA ARG A 24 31.52 16.67 31.22
C ARG A 24 30.11 16.43 31.77
N GLN A 25 29.94 15.40 32.61
CA GLN A 25 28.65 15.09 33.22
C GLN A 25 28.14 16.24 34.10
N TRP A 26 29.03 16.99 34.74
CA TRP A 26 28.66 18.13 35.59
C TRP A 26 28.36 19.41 34.79
N LEU A 27 29.11 19.69 33.72
CA LEU A 27 29.00 20.95 32.96
C LEU A 27 28.04 20.91 31.77
N THR A 28 27.56 19.73 31.34
CA THR A 28 26.67 19.63 30.18
C THR A 28 25.20 19.68 30.57
N LEU A 29 24.39 20.42 29.78
CA LEU A 29 22.94 20.53 29.99
C LEU A 29 22.22 19.17 29.97
N VAL A 30 22.69 18.26 29.10
CA VAL A 30 22.13 16.92 28.97
C VAL A 30 23.30 15.94 28.91
N PRO A 31 23.69 15.31 30.03
CA PRO A 31 24.82 14.36 30.08
C PRO A 31 24.64 13.18 29.15
N ASN A 32 23.40 12.91 28.73
CA ASN A 32 23.07 11.89 27.75
C ASN A 32 23.45 12.26 26.29
N ARG A 33 23.76 13.51 25.96
CA ARG A 33 24.22 13.87 24.61
C ARG A 33 25.63 13.32 24.35
N SER A 34 25.89 12.92 23.11
CA SER A 34 27.20 12.48 22.63
C SER A 34 27.90 13.58 21.82
N THR A 35 29.20 13.39 21.57
CA THR A 35 30.06 14.32 20.79
C THR A 35 29.91 14.17 19.28
N GLY A 36 29.27 13.10 18.79
CA GLY A 36 29.04 12.86 17.37
C GLY A 36 30.23 12.29 16.58
N ASN A 37 31.38 12.08 17.22
CA ASN A 37 32.56 11.51 16.57
C ASN A 37 32.47 9.98 16.55
N PRO A 38 32.43 9.30 15.38
CA PRO A 38 32.35 7.83 15.33
C PRO A 38 33.60 7.16 15.92
N ILE A 39 33.43 5.96 16.46
CA ILE A 39 34.57 5.18 16.99
C ILE A 39 35.35 4.59 15.81
N VAL A 40 36.54 5.13 15.54
CA VAL A 40 37.37 4.78 14.37
C VAL A 40 37.58 3.27 14.16
N PRO A 41 37.88 2.46 15.20
CA PRO A 41 38.01 1.01 15.04
C PRO A 41 36.75 0.25 14.57
N TYR A 42 35.56 0.80 14.77
CA TYR A 42 34.29 0.12 14.45
C TYR A 42 33.55 0.74 13.27
N TYR A 43 33.80 2.02 12.98
CA TYR A 43 33.10 2.74 11.93
C TYR A 43 33.88 2.67 10.61
N ARG A 44 33.28 2.01 9.60
CA ARG A 44 33.88 1.84 8.25
C ARG A 44 35.22 1.10 8.27
N VAL A 45 35.39 0.19 9.23
CA VAL A 45 36.53 -0.71 9.36
C VAL A 45 36.00 -2.14 9.52
N PRO A 46 36.37 -3.09 8.64
CA PRO A 46 37.18 -2.92 7.43
C PRO A 46 36.55 -1.98 6.40
N ALA A 47 37.39 -1.35 5.57
CA ALA A 47 36.93 -0.51 4.48
C ALA A 47 36.04 -1.33 3.52
N PRO A 48 35.04 -0.73 2.85
CA PRO A 48 34.13 -1.46 1.96
C PRO A 48 34.83 -2.31 0.89
N GLY A 49 35.96 -1.86 0.34
CA GLY A 49 36.74 -2.62 -0.66
C GLY A 49 37.59 -3.76 -0.09
N SER A 50 37.65 -3.92 1.23
CA SER A 50 38.44 -4.96 1.91
C SER A 50 37.54 -5.89 2.75
N ARG A 51 36.23 -5.91 2.47
CA ARG A 51 35.27 -6.80 3.13
C ARG A 51 35.57 -8.26 2.77
N PRO A 52 35.82 -9.15 3.75
CA PRO A 52 36.02 -10.57 3.46
C PRO A 52 34.75 -11.22 2.88
N GLU A 53 33.56 -10.69 3.19
CA GLU A 53 32.28 -11.20 2.69
C GLU A 53 32.19 -11.14 1.17
N ALA A 54 32.88 -10.20 0.52
CA ALA A 54 32.92 -10.11 -0.95
C ALA A 54 33.49 -11.38 -1.59
N LYS A 55 34.35 -12.13 -0.89
CA LYS A 55 34.91 -13.41 -1.38
C LYS A 55 33.89 -14.55 -1.35
N HIS A 56 32.85 -14.43 -0.54
CA HIS A 56 31.83 -15.46 -0.31
C HIS A 56 30.44 -15.00 -0.76
N TYR A 57 30.33 -13.81 -1.34
CA TYR A 57 29.07 -13.30 -1.82
C TYR A 57 28.62 -14.12 -3.03
N THR A 58 27.38 -14.57 -2.98
CA THR A 58 26.68 -15.23 -4.08
C THR A 58 25.37 -14.49 -4.30
N ASP A 59 24.94 -14.38 -5.55
CA ASP A 59 23.66 -13.75 -5.87
C ASP A 59 22.52 -14.46 -5.13
N PRO A 60 21.73 -13.74 -4.32
CA PRO A 60 20.63 -14.35 -3.59
C PRO A 60 19.53 -14.72 -4.56
N PHE A 61 18.89 -15.85 -4.30
CA PHE A 61 17.67 -16.26 -4.99
C PHE A 61 16.62 -16.69 -3.97
N THR A 62 15.37 -16.75 -4.40
CA THR A 62 14.25 -17.19 -3.56
C THR A 62 13.64 -18.44 -4.17
N VAL A 63 13.19 -19.37 -3.31
CA VAL A 63 12.35 -20.49 -3.74
C VAL A 63 10.89 -20.00 -3.66
N PRO A 64 10.08 -20.14 -4.72
CA PRO A 64 10.27 -21.04 -5.88
C PRO A 64 11.00 -20.44 -7.10
N ALA A 65 11.31 -19.14 -7.13
CA ALA A 65 11.82 -18.48 -8.35
C ALA A 65 13.17 -19.02 -8.86
N GLY A 66 14.05 -19.49 -7.98
CA GLY A 66 15.36 -20.06 -8.32
C GLY A 66 15.38 -21.58 -8.45
N ASP A 67 14.22 -22.26 -8.38
CA ASP A 67 14.17 -23.72 -8.55
C ASP A 67 14.52 -24.11 -10.00
N ILE A 68 15.25 -25.21 -10.14
CA ILE A 68 15.70 -25.78 -11.43
C ILE A 68 14.69 -26.76 -12.01
N ALA A 69 13.83 -27.34 -11.18
CA ALA A 69 12.75 -28.23 -11.59
C ALA A 69 11.41 -27.51 -11.43
N GLU A 70 10.41 -27.91 -12.22
CA GLU A 70 9.01 -27.47 -12.08
C GLU A 70 8.79 -25.93 -12.06
N ASN A 71 9.73 -25.16 -12.63
CA ASN A 71 9.70 -23.69 -12.64
C ASN A 71 9.59 -23.10 -14.06
N PRO A 72 8.54 -23.45 -14.83
CA PRO A 72 8.38 -22.96 -16.19
C PRO A 72 8.11 -21.45 -16.20
N TYR A 73 8.75 -20.72 -17.12
CA TYR A 73 8.64 -19.26 -17.19
C TYR A 73 7.20 -18.76 -17.38
N TYR A 74 6.37 -19.46 -18.17
CA TYR A 74 5.00 -19.03 -18.44
C TYR A 74 4.14 -18.93 -17.17
N ALA A 75 4.42 -19.73 -16.14
CA ALA A 75 3.66 -19.72 -14.88
C ALA A 75 4.03 -18.53 -13.98
N ARG A 76 5.20 -17.92 -14.21
CA ARG A 76 5.73 -16.76 -13.46
C ARG A 76 5.89 -15.51 -14.32
N ASP A 77 5.41 -15.53 -15.56
CA ASP A 77 5.44 -14.38 -16.47
C ASP A 77 4.28 -13.42 -16.12
N HIS A 78 4.44 -12.68 -15.03
CA HIS A 78 3.49 -11.64 -14.60
C HIS A 78 3.42 -10.46 -15.59
N ARG A 79 4.46 -10.26 -16.41
CA ARG A 79 4.50 -9.17 -17.39
C ARG A 79 3.49 -9.40 -18.51
N ARG A 80 3.33 -10.66 -18.96
CA ARG A 80 2.31 -11.00 -19.98
C ARG A 80 0.93 -11.24 -19.37
N ASN A 81 0.85 -11.63 -18.09
CA ASN A 81 -0.41 -11.82 -17.37
C ASN A 81 -0.88 -10.54 -16.65
N TYR A 82 -0.85 -9.41 -17.36
CA TYR A 82 -1.32 -8.13 -16.81
C TYR A 82 -2.84 -8.01 -16.93
N PRO A 83 -3.54 -7.36 -15.98
CA PRO A 83 -4.97 -7.10 -16.10
C PRO A 83 -5.22 -6.12 -17.25
N GLN A 84 -6.16 -6.46 -18.13
CA GLN A 84 -6.55 -5.58 -19.24
C GLN A 84 -7.34 -4.37 -18.72
N THR A 85 -7.12 -3.21 -19.36
CA THR A 85 -7.93 -2.02 -19.09
C THR A 85 -9.32 -2.19 -19.70
N ALA A 86 -10.34 -2.27 -18.86
CA ALA A 86 -11.74 -2.27 -19.30
C ALA A 86 -12.21 -0.84 -19.61
N ILE A 87 -12.78 -0.64 -20.79
CA ILE A 87 -13.35 0.65 -21.23
C ILE A 87 -14.86 0.45 -21.38
N PHE A 88 -15.62 1.38 -20.82
CA PHE A 88 -17.08 1.39 -20.89
C PHE A 88 -17.55 2.67 -21.56
N ASP A 89 -18.22 2.53 -22.71
CA ASP A 89 -18.96 3.62 -23.34
C ASP A 89 -20.43 3.63 -22.87
N GLN A 90 -21.19 4.66 -23.27
CA GLN A 90 -22.58 4.80 -22.86
C GLN A 90 -23.47 3.65 -23.39
N SER A 91 -23.20 3.14 -24.58
CA SER A 91 -23.93 2.01 -25.19
C SER A 91 -23.70 0.71 -24.42
N THR A 92 -22.46 0.44 -23.99
CA THR A 92 -22.09 -0.74 -23.21
C THR A 92 -22.81 -0.72 -21.86
N VAL A 93 -22.81 0.43 -21.17
CA VAL A 93 -23.54 0.59 -19.90
C VAL A 93 -25.05 0.46 -20.10
N ALA A 94 -25.61 1.05 -21.16
CA ALA A 94 -27.02 0.89 -21.50
C ALA A 94 -27.39 -0.57 -21.80
N GLY A 95 -26.50 -1.32 -22.48
CA GLY A 95 -26.63 -2.74 -22.71
C GLY A 95 -26.66 -3.54 -21.41
N LEU A 96 -25.74 -3.26 -20.47
CA LEU A 96 -25.74 -3.89 -19.14
C LEU A 96 -27.04 -3.63 -18.36
N LEU A 97 -27.60 -2.42 -18.49
CA LEU A 97 -28.86 -2.06 -17.82
C LEU A 97 -30.08 -2.76 -18.41
N ASN A 98 -30.15 -2.90 -19.74
CA ASN A 98 -31.29 -3.51 -20.43
C ASN A 98 -31.22 -5.04 -20.43
N TYR A 99 -30.05 -5.60 -20.75
CA TYR A 99 -29.86 -7.02 -21.04
C TYR A 99 -29.20 -7.80 -19.88
N GLY A 100 -28.70 -7.10 -18.86
CA GLY A 100 -28.07 -7.70 -17.70
C GLY A 100 -26.59 -8.01 -17.91
N SER A 101 -26.05 -8.87 -17.06
CA SER A 101 -24.65 -9.27 -17.08
C SER A 101 -24.54 -10.79 -17.12
N ALA A 102 -23.32 -11.32 -17.31
CA ALA A 102 -23.09 -12.76 -17.23
C ALA A 102 -23.50 -13.36 -15.87
N ALA A 103 -23.43 -12.57 -14.79
CA ALA A 103 -23.86 -13.01 -13.46
C ALA A 103 -25.38 -12.93 -13.26
N ASN A 104 -26.06 -11.99 -13.91
CA ASN A 104 -27.51 -11.77 -13.81
C ASN A 104 -28.10 -11.50 -15.21
N PRO A 105 -28.31 -12.56 -16.03
CA PRO A 105 -28.76 -12.40 -17.41
C PRO A 105 -30.23 -12.01 -17.48
N ARG A 106 -30.57 -11.07 -18.37
CA ARG A 106 -31.93 -10.63 -18.70
C ARG A 106 -32.19 -10.60 -20.21
N ILE A 107 -31.28 -11.19 -20.98
CA ILE A 107 -31.32 -11.27 -22.44
C ILE A 107 -32.04 -12.54 -22.89
N ALA A 108 -32.70 -12.50 -24.04
CA ALA A 108 -33.34 -13.67 -24.64
C ALA A 108 -32.32 -14.66 -25.23
N ASP A 109 -32.70 -15.93 -25.32
CA ASP A 109 -31.86 -16.98 -25.91
C ASP A 109 -31.85 -16.94 -27.45
N GLY A 110 -30.79 -17.50 -28.04
CA GLY A 110 -30.68 -17.73 -29.49
C GLY A 110 -30.56 -16.44 -30.31
N GLU A 111 -31.18 -16.43 -31.49
CA GLU A 111 -31.06 -15.35 -32.48
C GLU A 111 -31.61 -14.00 -31.98
N ALA A 112 -32.60 -14.04 -31.07
CA ALA A 112 -33.17 -12.85 -30.47
C ALA A 112 -32.15 -12.11 -29.58
N GLY A 113 -31.37 -12.85 -28.79
CA GLY A 113 -30.31 -12.27 -27.95
C GLY A 113 -29.13 -11.74 -28.74
N THR A 114 -28.69 -12.44 -29.79
CA THR A 114 -27.60 -11.96 -30.66
C THR A 114 -27.99 -10.69 -31.42
N LYS A 115 -29.24 -10.59 -31.89
CA LYS A 115 -29.76 -9.34 -32.48
C LYS A 115 -29.77 -8.19 -31.47
N ALA A 116 -30.20 -8.44 -30.23
CA ALA A 116 -30.19 -7.44 -29.17
C ALA A 116 -28.75 -6.96 -28.81
N LEU A 117 -27.76 -7.85 -28.82
CA LEU A 117 -26.35 -7.47 -28.62
C LEU A 117 -25.76 -6.69 -29.79
N ALA A 118 -26.24 -6.92 -31.02
CA ALA A 118 -25.80 -6.15 -32.18
C ALA A 118 -26.14 -4.66 -32.06
N GLU A 119 -27.25 -4.32 -31.39
CA GLU A 119 -27.64 -2.92 -31.09
C GLU A 119 -26.69 -2.23 -30.09
N VAL A 120 -26.05 -3.01 -29.20
CA VAL A 120 -25.03 -2.50 -28.26
C VAL A 120 -23.78 -2.10 -29.03
N THR A 121 -23.31 -2.99 -29.90
CA THR A 121 -22.10 -2.78 -30.71
C THR A 121 -22.27 -1.66 -31.74
N SER A 122 -23.49 -1.43 -32.24
CA SER A 122 -23.79 -0.35 -33.19
C SER A 122 -23.85 1.04 -32.55
N GLY A 123 -23.79 1.14 -31.20
CA GLY A 123 -23.87 2.41 -30.49
C GLY A 123 -25.25 3.07 -30.50
N GLN A 124 -26.29 2.34 -30.90
CA GLN A 124 -27.66 2.87 -31.06
C GLN A 124 -28.42 2.97 -29.74
N LEU A 125 -27.93 2.32 -28.68
CA LEU A 125 -28.55 2.33 -27.36
C LEU A 125 -28.25 3.62 -26.61
N SER A 126 -29.32 4.32 -26.25
CA SER A 126 -29.22 5.54 -25.45
C SER A 126 -29.31 5.25 -23.95
N LEU A 127 -28.30 5.70 -23.20
CA LEU A 127 -28.21 5.48 -21.75
C LEU A 127 -29.36 6.14 -20.99
N ASN A 128 -29.80 7.33 -21.41
CA ASN A 128 -30.92 8.04 -20.76
C ASN A 128 -32.23 7.24 -20.81
N LYS A 129 -32.50 6.56 -21.95
CA LYS A 129 -33.68 5.74 -22.18
C LYS A 129 -33.59 4.45 -21.37
N ALA A 130 -32.40 3.84 -21.31
CA ALA A 130 -32.17 2.67 -20.46
C ALA A 130 -32.42 2.98 -18.97
N LEU A 131 -32.00 4.17 -18.51
CA LEU A 131 -32.24 4.61 -17.13
C LEU A 131 -33.71 4.92 -16.83
N SER A 132 -34.45 5.50 -17.78
CA SER A 132 -35.86 5.88 -17.54
C SER A 132 -36.81 4.67 -17.48
N VAL A 133 -36.45 3.56 -18.12
CA VAL A 133 -37.23 2.32 -18.11
C VAL A 133 -36.70 1.26 -17.14
N ALA A 134 -35.55 1.51 -16.51
CA ALA A 134 -34.94 0.56 -15.58
C ALA A 134 -35.86 0.32 -14.38
N PRO A 135 -36.19 -0.96 -14.06
CA PRO A 135 -37.06 -1.26 -12.94
C PRO A 135 -36.33 -0.97 -11.60
N LYS A 136 -37.11 -0.70 -10.55
CA LYS A 136 -36.58 -0.28 -9.24
C LYS A 136 -35.55 -1.24 -8.66
N ASN A 137 -35.73 -2.54 -8.86
CA ASN A 137 -34.82 -3.60 -8.41
C ASN A 137 -33.49 -3.67 -9.21
N VAL A 138 -33.43 -3.06 -10.39
CA VAL A 138 -32.18 -2.92 -11.15
C VAL A 138 -31.45 -1.67 -10.70
N VAL A 139 -32.18 -0.56 -10.53
CA VAL A 139 -31.61 0.68 -10.00
C VAL A 139 -31.05 0.45 -8.59
N GLN A 140 -31.81 -0.20 -7.70
CA GLN A 140 -31.38 -0.59 -6.37
C GLN A 140 -30.68 -1.96 -6.42
N GLY A 141 -29.36 -1.97 -6.41
CA GLY A 141 -28.54 -3.18 -6.40
C GLY A 141 -27.51 -3.26 -7.55
N GLN A 142 -27.75 -2.61 -8.68
CA GLN A 142 -26.78 -2.55 -9.80
C GLN A 142 -26.23 -1.14 -10.05
N ILE A 143 -27.00 -0.09 -9.73
CA ILE A 143 -26.56 1.32 -9.84
C ILE A 143 -26.30 1.88 -8.44
N LEU A 144 -27.31 1.77 -7.58
CA LEU A 144 -27.27 2.15 -6.17
C LEU A 144 -27.08 0.88 -5.33
N ASP A 145 -26.83 1.05 -4.04
CA ASP A 145 -26.85 -0.08 -3.12
C ASP A 145 -28.28 -0.66 -2.97
N SER A 146 -28.40 -1.77 -2.25
CA SER A 146 -29.70 -2.41 -1.99
C SER A 146 -30.69 -1.56 -1.19
N LYS A 147 -30.21 -0.49 -0.53
CA LYS A 147 -31.02 0.48 0.21
C LYS A 147 -31.35 1.72 -0.62
N GLY A 148 -30.85 1.82 -1.86
CA GLY A 148 -31.02 2.97 -2.74
C GLY A 148 -30.10 4.15 -2.41
N LEU A 149 -29.00 3.92 -1.68
CA LEU A 149 -27.96 4.92 -1.44
C LEU A 149 -26.88 4.84 -2.54
N PRO A 150 -26.25 5.98 -2.88
CA PRO A 150 -25.13 5.98 -3.80
C PRO A 150 -23.90 5.27 -3.20
N PRO A 151 -23.09 4.58 -4.02
CA PRO A 151 -21.86 3.97 -3.55
C PRO A 151 -20.87 5.04 -3.07
N VAL A 152 -20.17 4.75 -1.97
CA VAL A 152 -19.04 5.57 -1.51
C VAL A 152 -17.78 5.24 -2.32
N PRO A 153 -16.83 6.18 -2.48
CA PRO A 153 -15.56 5.88 -3.12
C PRO A 153 -14.87 4.67 -2.47
N PRO A 154 -14.56 3.60 -3.22
CA PRO A 154 -13.96 2.42 -2.65
C PRO A 154 -12.51 2.70 -2.23
N SER A 155 -12.07 2.08 -1.14
CA SER A 155 -10.68 2.09 -0.72
C SER A 155 -10.12 0.66 -0.77
N LEU A 156 -8.97 0.49 -1.43
CA LEU A 156 -8.29 -0.81 -1.49
C LEU A 156 -7.76 -1.24 -0.11
N THR A 157 -7.35 -0.27 0.71
CA THR A 157 -6.82 -0.50 2.05
C THR A 157 -7.43 0.52 3.00
N THR A 158 -8.31 0.05 3.89
CA THR A 158 -8.92 0.91 4.89
C THR A 158 -7.92 1.21 6.00
N LYS A 159 -7.55 2.49 6.14
CA LYS A 159 -6.74 2.97 7.25
C LYS A 159 -7.64 3.68 8.26
N THR A 160 -7.72 3.13 9.47
CA THR A 160 -8.32 3.81 10.62
C THR A 160 -7.22 4.52 11.37
N TRP A 161 -7.37 5.84 11.51
CA TRP A 161 -6.44 6.67 12.26
C TRP A 161 -6.82 6.69 13.73
N THR A 162 -5.84 6.56 14.61
CA THR A 162 -6.03 6.73 16.05
C THR A 162 -5.16 7.88 16.56
N ILE A 163 -5.74 8.73 17.40
CA ILE A 163 -4.97 9.81 18.04
C ILE A 163 -4.20 9.21 19.19
N LEU A 164 -2.89 9.39 19.19
CA LEU A 164 -2.01 8.89 20.25
C LEU A 164 -1.89 9.93 21.38
N PRO A 165 -2.14 9.54 22.64
CA PRO A 165 -1.98 10.43 23.80
C PRO A 165 -0.50 10.64 24.17
N GLU A 166 -0.19 11.68 24.97
CA GLU A 166 1.17 11.98 25.43
C GLU A 166 1.90 10.77 26.04
N SER A 167 1.19 9.94 26.82
CA SER A 167 1.73 8.74 27.47
C SER A 167 2.32 7.72 26.50
N GLU A 168 1.88 7.73 25.24
CA GLU A 168 2.30 6.78 24.21
C GLU A 168 3.27 7.40 23.20
N THR A 169 3.12 8.69 22.86
CA THR A 169 3.89 9.31 21.78
C THR A 169 5.33 9.62 22.16
N GLY A 170 5.53 10.19 23.34
CA GLY A 170 6.83 10.72 23.77
C GLY A 170 7.43 11.81 22.90
N MET A 171 6.67 12.39 21.96
CA MET A 171 7.18 13.38 21.01
C MET A 171 6.99 14.81 21.54
N TYR A 172 5.74 15.16 21.82
CA TYR A 172 5.37 16.46 22.40
C TYR A 172 4.49 16.21 23.62
N THR A 173 4.54 17.16 24.55
CA THR A 173 3.60 17.19 25.67
C THR A 173 2.28 17.81 25.21
N ASP A 174 1.19 17.57 25.93
CA ASP A 174 -0.16 18.06 25.61
C ASP A 174 -0.27 19.60 25.59
N LYS A 175 0.77 20.31 26.05
CA LYS A 175 0.87 21.78 25.98
C LYS A 175 1.16 22.28 24.57
N TYR A 176 1.73 21.44 23.71
CA TYR A 176 2.05 21.83 22.34
C TYR A 176 0.80 21.70 21.46
N PRO A 177 0.54 22.63 20.53
CA PRO A 177 -0.62 22.59 19.65
C PRO A 177 -0.40 21.62 18.47
N VAL A 178 0.10 20.41 18.75
CA VAL A 178 0.44 19.37 17.77
C VAL A 178 -0.13 18.05 18.25
N ARG A 179 -0.80 17.30 17.36
CA ARG A 179 -1.39 15.99 17.66
C ARG A 179 -0.65 14.90 16.90
N MET A 180 -0.62 13.70 17.48
CA MET A 180 0.01 12.53 16.89
C MET A 180 -1.05 11.52 16.44
N PHE A 181 -0.87 10.94 15.26
CA PHE A 181 -1.79 9.97 14.67
C PHE A 181 -1.02 8.70 14.29
N SER A 182 -1.62 7.54 14.54
CA SER A 182 -1.13 6.22 14.11
C SER A 182 -2.10 5.50 13.20
#